data_AF-A0A7W4CC68-F1
#
_entry.id   AF-A0A7W4CC68-F1
#
_cell.length_a   1.000
_cell.length_b   1.000
_cell.length_c   1.000
_cell.angle_alpha   90.00
_cell.angle_beta   90.00
_cell.angle_gamma   90.00
#
_symmetry.space_group_name_H-M   'P 1'
#
loop_
_entity.id
_entity.type
_entity.pdbx_description
1 polymer ?
#
loop_
_entity_poly.entity_id
_entity_poly.type
_entity_poly.pdbx_seq_one_letter_code
_entity_poly.pdbx_strand_id
1 'polypeptide(L)'
;MKRLIPLLLLFVSLPSLAQRQFDIEVIIFKRAVDAEKVNESWPNTQPKISLERVGSFQDTQYRAKKGVQMLPYSEYKLTPQKDKLRKHAGFEVLMHTAWRQGDQGKSSAPVFHIQAGKDFSKDFNADGSEKGAVTAANTDGFKEETIDKPLYELDGKLQIYVQHYLYAETTLDLKAPSVREVTLQEQQIELDSPVSGAESNVQVGNLTEISPTVEVEEFLKSYRMDQKRRMRSTETHYLDHPLLGMVIQVRRVAQ
;
A
#
# COMPACT_ATOMS: atom_id res chain seq x y z
N MET A 1 12.19 68.28 -3.79
CA MET A 1 12.19 66.84 -4.18
C MET A 1 13.29 66.08 -3.44
N LYS A 2 13.19 65.83 -2.12
CA LYS A 2 14.21 65.07 -1.34
C LYS A 2 13.63 64.44 -0.05
N ARG A 3 12.47 63.78 -0.10
CA ARG A 3 11.88 63.13 1.10
C ARG A 3 11.31 61.71 0.89
N LEU A 4 11.72 61.00 -0.17
CA LEU A 4 11.26 59.62 -0.44
C LEU A 4 12.33 58.54 -0.19
N ILE A 5 13.51 58.92 0.34
CA ILE A 5 14.63 57.99 0.54
C ILE A 5 14.48 57.05 1.75
N PRO A 6 13.84 57.40 2.89
CA PRO A 6 13.83 56.48 4.04
C PRO A 6 12.86 55.29 3.88
N LEU A 7 11.91 55.34 2.94
CA LEU A 7 10.97 54.25 2.69
C LEU A 7 11.60 53.10 1.88
N LEU A 8 12.60 53.41 1.05
CA LEU A 8 13.23 52.43 0.14
C LEU A 8 14.27 51.54 0.85
N LEU A 9 14.78 51.97 2.01
CA LEU A 9 15.73 51.22 2.85
C LEU A 9 15.07 50.20 3.78
N LEU A 10 13.74 50.28 3.99
CA LEU A 10 12.99 49.37 4.87
C LEU A 10 12.63 48.03 4.20
N PHE A 11 12.80 47.91 2.88
CA PHE A 11 12.57 46.66 2.13
C PHE A 11 13.82 45.76 2.02
N VAL A 12 15.00 46.24 2.41
CA VAL A 12 16.27 45.47 2.28
C VAL A 12 16.52 44.55 3.48
N SER A 13 15.75 44.68 4.57
CA SER A 13 15.93 43.90 5.80
C SER A 13 14.80 42.92 6.11
N LEU A 14 14.00 42.52 5.12
CA LEU A 14 13.13 41.35 5.32
C LEU A 14 14.04 40.12 5.38
N PRO A 15 14.09 39.38 6.51
CA PRO A 15 14.72 38.08 6.50
C PRO A 15 14.00 37.26 5.43
N SER A 16 14.73 36.79 4.42
CA SER A 16 14.22 35.74 3.56
C SER A 16 13.82 34.60 4.50
N LEU A 17 12.52 34.35 4.64
CA LEU A 17 12.01 33.13 5.24
C LEU A 17 12.38 32.02 4.25
N ALA A 18 13.65 31.66 4.21
CA ALA A 18 14.18 30.67 3.31
C ALA A 18 13.61 29.32 3.79
N GLN A 19 12.54 28.90 3.14
CA GLN A 19 11.85 27.67 3.42
C GLN A 19 12.85 26.53 3.36
N ARG A 20 12.97 25.73 4.43
CA ARG A 20 13.96 24.65 4.45
C ARG A 20 13.53 23.59 3.44
N GLN A 21 14.46 23.21 2.58
CA GLN A 21 14.25 22.16 1.59
C GLN A 21 14.94 20.87 2.07
N PHE A 22 14.30 19.75 1.78
CA PHE A 22 14.80 18.43 2.10
C PHE A 22 14.81 17.54 0.87
N ASP A 23 15.90 16.79 0.69
CA ASP A 23 15.98 15.66 -0.22
C ASP A 23 15.55 14.41 0.54
N ILE A 24 14.47 13.79 0.11
CA ILE A 24 13.96 12.52 0.63
C ILE A 24 14.32 11.43 -0.36
N GLU A 25 14.85 10.33 0.14
CA GLU A 25 15.14 9.14 -0.64
C GLU A 25 14.64 7.90 0.09
N VAL A 26 13.95 7.04 -0.64
CA VAL A 26 13.23 5.88 -0.10
C VAL A 26 13.54 4.65 -0.93
N ILE A 27 13.84 3.55 -0.25
CA ILE A 27 13.87 2.20 -0.79
C ILE A 27 12.79 1.39 -0.08
N ILE A 28 11.89 0.77 -0.84
CA ILE A 28 10.94 -0.22 -0.33
C ILE A 28 11.28 -1.56 -0.95
N PHE A 29 11.30 -2.60 -0.11
CA PHE A 29 11.62 -3.95 -0.51
C PHE A 29 10.73 -4.95 0.23
N LYS A 30 10.51 -6.11 -0.37
CA LYS A 30 9.90 -7.26 0.31
C LYS A 30 10.96 -8.28 0.70
N ARG A 31 10.64 -9.11 1.68
CA ARG A 31 11.47 -10.20 2.18
C ARG A 31 11.02 -11.50 1.51
N ALA A 32 11.97 -12.32 1.08
CA ALA A 32 11.69 -13.65 0.53
C ALA A 32 11.47 -14.65 1.68
N VAL A 33 10.42 -14.41 2.46
CA VAL A 33 9.99 -15.28 3.55
C VAL A 33 8.57 -15.74 3.29
N ASP A 34 8.31 -16.98 3.65
CA ASP A 34 6.99 -17.58 3.61
C ASP A 34 6.16 -17.01 4.75
N ALA A 35 5.09 -16.28 4.42
CA ALA A 35 4.27 -15.59 5.41
C ALA A 35 3.59 -16.56 6.38
N GLU A 36 3.32 -17.80 5.97
CA GLU A 36 2.69 -18.83 6.81
C GLU A 36 3.63 -19.37 7.88
N LYS A 37 4.95 -19.22 7.69
CA LYS A 37 5.98 -19.65 8.64
C LYS A 37 6.39 -18.59 9.64
N VAL A 38 5.86 -17.38 9.51
CA VAL A 38 6.11 -16.30 10.46
C VAL A 38 5.12 -16.44 11.61
N ASN A 39 5.62 -16.36 12.85
CA ASN A 39 4.79 -16.44 14.06
C ASN A 39 4.07 -15.11 14.34
N GLU A 40 3.26 -14.64 13.39
CA GLU A 40 2.47 -13.42 13.48
C GLU A 40 1.08 -13.69 12.90
N SER A 41 0.03 -13.13 13.53
CA SER A 41 -1.35 -13.33 13.07
C SER A 41 -1.85 -12.09 12.36
N TRP A 42 -2.05 -12.20 11.05
CA TRP A 42 -2.59 -11.11 10.24
C TRP A 42 -4.03 -11.36 9.82
N PRO A 43 -4.91 -10.34 9.91
CA PRO A 43 -6.27 -10.41 9.40
C PRO A 43 -6.30 -10.84 7.93
N ASN A 44 -7.30 -11.65 7.57
CA ASN A 44 -7.54 -12.00 6.15
C ASN A 44 -8.16 -10.84 5.37
N THR A 45 -8.81 -9.90 6.06
CA THR A 45 -9.37 -8.68 5.47
C THR A 45 -8.77 -7.45 6.14
N GLN A 46 -8.39 -6.47 5.33
CA GLN A 46 -7.84 -5.20 5.82
C GLN A 46 -8.76 -4.05 5.43
N PRO A 47 -8.93 -3.03 6.29
CA PRO A 47 -9.64 -1.82 5.90
C PRO A 47 -8.97 -1.17 4.69
N LYS A 48 -9.77 -0.65 3.75
CA LYS A 48 -9.25 0.06 2.57
C LYS A 48 -8.43 1.28 3.01
N ILE A 49 -7.26 1.47 2.38
CA ILE A 49 -6.44 2.65 2.62
C ILE A 49 -7.15 3.85 1.98
N SER A 50 -7.52 4.86 2.78
CA SER A 50 -8.02 6.13 2.23
C SER A 50 -6.89 6.82 1.45
N LEU A 51 -7.15 7.06 0.16
CA LEU A 51 -6.25 7.75 -0.77
C LEU A 51 -6.60 9.24 -0.91
N GLU A 52 -7.23 9.84 0.10
CA GLU A 52 -7.51 11.27 0.12
C GLU A 52 -6.23 12.12 0.10
N ARG A 53 -6.20 13.13 -0.78
CA ARG A 53 -5.06 14.07 -0.98
C ARG A 53 -3.78 13.40 -1.50
N VAL A 54 -3.86 12.13 -1.84
CA VAL A 54 -2.75 11.38 -2.42
C VAL A 54 -2.53 11.82 -3.87
N GLY A 55 -1.29 12.05 -4.24
CA GLY A 55 -0.88 12.32 -5.62
C GLY A 55 0.14 11.30 -6.11
N SER A 56 0.28 11.21 -7.43
CA SER A 56 1.28 10.37 -8.08
C SER A 56 2.63 11.10 -8.18
N PHE A 57 3.74 10.36 -8.12
CA PHE A 57 5.06 10.92 -8.45
C PHE A 57 5.15 11.38 -9.90
N GLN A 58 4.34 10.84 -10.82
CA GLN A 58 4.33 11.17 -12.24
C GLN A 58 3.49 12.43 -12.52
N ASP A 59 2.53 12.78 -11.66
CA ASP A 59 1.68 13.97 -11.82
C ASP A 59 2.47 15.28 -11.60
N THR A 60 2.81 15.94 -12.70
CA THR A 60 3.55 17.21 -12.70
C THR A 60 2.76 18.36 -12.04
N GLN A 61 1.44 18.39 -12.18
CA GLN A 61 0.60 19.45 -11.63
C GLN A 61 0.49 19.32 -10.11
N TYR A 62 0.30 18.09 -9.61
CA TYR A 62 0.33 17.81 -8.18
C TYR A 62 1.68 18.19 -7.57
N ARG A 63 2.79 17.75 -8.19
CA ARG A 63 4.14 18.09 -7.71
C ARG A 63 4.38 19.59 -7.69
N ALA A 64 4.03 20.32 -8.74
CA ALA A 64 4.16 21.78 -8.80
C ALA A 64 3.36 22.46 -7.69
N LYS A 65 2.09 22.06 -7.49
CA LYS A 65 1.23 22.59 -6.42
C LYS A 65 1.79 22.34 -5.01
N LYS A 66 2.48 21.21 -4.83
CA LYS A 66 3.08 20.81 -3.54
C LYS A 66 4.52 21.31 -3.36
N GLY A 67 5.12 21.94 -4.37
CA GLY A 67 6.52 22.35 -4.33
C GLY A 67 7.48 21.15 -4.28
N VAL A 68 7.16 20.09 -5.03
CA VAL A 68 7.96 18.87 -5.12
C VAL A 68 8.74 18.82 -6.42
N GLN A 69 10.02 18.47 -6.34
CA GLN A 69 10.89 18.21 -7.48
C GLN A 69 11.42 16.78 -7.41
N MET A 70 11.31 16.00 -8.49
CA MET A 70 11.96 14.68 -8.54
C MET A 70 13.47 14.85 -8.68
N LEU A 71 14.24 14.04 -7.95
CA LEU A 71 15.69 14.06 -8.04
C LEU A 71 16.16 13.09 -9.13
N PRO A 72 17.20 13.42 -9.92
CA PRO A 72 17.80 12.48 -10.84
C PRO A 72 18.59 11.42 -10.07
N TYR A 73 18.74 10.23 -10.67
CA TYR A 73 19.44 9.10 -10.05
C TYR A 73 20.90 9.41 -9.64
N SER A 74 21.55 10.38 -10.27
CA SER A 74 22.89 10.87 -9.89
C SER A 74 22.92 11.52 -8.49
N GLU A 75 21.79 11.99 -7.97
CA GLU A 75 21.68 12.61 -6.65
C GLU A 75 21.33 11.61 -5.53
N TYR A 76 21.00 10.37 -5.90
CA TYR A 76 20.64 9.30 -4.97
C TYR A 76 21.87 8.89 -4.14
N LYS A 77 21.68 8.72 -2.82
CA LYS A 77 22.72 8.37 -1.83
C LYS A 77 22.52 6.99 -1.23
N LEU A 78 21.34 6.39 -1.37
CA LEU A 78 21.03 5.04 -0.90
C LEU A 78 21.29 3.96 -1.96
N THR A 79 21.87 4.30 -3.11
CA THR A 79 22.27 3.34 -4.14
C THR A 79 23.11 2.17 -3.60
N PRO A 80 24.12 2.38 -2.73
CA PRO A 80 24.88 1.27 -2.13
C PRO A 80 24.01 0.31 -1.29
N GLN A 81 23.03 0.83 -0.57
CA GLN A 81 22.09 0.05 0.25
C GLN A 81 21.13 -0.74 -0.65
N LYS A 82 20.59 -0.10 -1.69
CA LYS A 82 19.78 -0.77 -2.72
C LYS A 82 20.55 -1.92 -3.37
N ASP A 83 21.81 -1.69 -3.75
CA ASP A 83 22.62 -2.72 -4.41
C ASP A 83 22.96 -3.89 -3.47
N LYS A 84 23.16 -3.63 -2.17
CA LYS A 84 23.30 -4.70 -1.16
C LYS A 84 22.02 -5.51 -1.01
N LEU A 85 20.85 -4.85 -0.95
CA LEU A 85 19.55 -5.52 -0.88
C LEU A 85 19.32 -6.40 -2.11
N ARG A 86 19.57 -5.88 -3.32
CA ARG A 86 19.39 -6.63 -4.58
C ARG A 86 20.31 -7.85 -4.71
N LYS A 87 21.49 -7.83 -4.09
CA LYS A 87 22.45 -8.95 -4.12
C LYS A 87 22.09 -10.07 -3.15
N HIS A 88 21.22 -9.82 -2.19
CA HIS A 88 20.89 -10.77 -1.14
C HIS A 88 19.59 -11.50 -1.47
N ALA A 89 19.63 -12.83 -1.54
CA ALA A 89 18.48 -13.66 -1.97
C ALA A 89 17.22 -13.52 -1.08
N GLY A 90 17.41 -13.08 0.17
CA GLY A 90 16.30 -12.82 1.09
C GLY A 90 15.50 -11.54 0.84
N PHE A 91 15.86 -10.72 -0.16
CA PHE A 91 15.19 -9.44 -0.41
C PHE A 91 14.93 -9.17 -1.89
N GLU A 92 13.81 -8.52 -2.19
CA GLU A 92 13.49 -8.00 -3.51
C GLU A 92 13.13 -6.52 -3.40
N VAL A 93 13.88 -5.65 -4.10
CA VAL A 93 13.62 -4.21 -4.11
C VAL A 93 12.44 -3.92 -5.02
N LEU A 94 11.37 -3.38 -4.45
CA LEU A 94 10.14 -3.02 -5.16
C LEU A 94 10.21 -1.59 -5.71
N MET A 95 10.80 -0.66 -4.97
CA MET A 95 10.87 0.75 -5.35
C MET A 95 12.15 1.41 -4.81
N HIS A 96 12.77 2.29 -5.60
CA HIS A 96 13.80 3.24 -5.16
C HIS A 96 13.55 4.60 -5.81
N THR A 97 13.13 5.58 -5.01
CA THR A 97 12.76 6.92 -5.50
C THR A 97 13.31 8.01 -4.59
N ALA A 98 13.60 9.18 -5.16
CA ALA A 98 14.00 10.35 -4.40
C ALA A 98 13.37 11.63 -4.96
N TRP A 99 13.00 12.53 -4.06
CA TRP A 99 12.42 13.82 -4.39
C TRP A 99 12.83 14.88 -3.38
N ARG A 100 12.73 16.14 -3.78
CA ARG A 100 12.92 17.31 -2.96
C ARG A 100 11.58 17.94 -2.63
N GLN A 101 11.37 18.34 -1.37
CA GLN A 101 10.20 19.11 -0.93
C GLN A 101 10.58 20.12 0.17
N GLY A 102 9.66 21.04 0.46
CA GLY A 102 9.79 21.97 1.58
C GLY A 102 9.47 21.36 2.96
N ASP A 103 9.65 22.16 4.00
CA ASP A 103 9.39 21.86 5.41
C ASP A 103 7.91 22.00 5.84
N GLN A 104 6.99 21.65 4.94
CA GLN A 104 5.55 21.80 5.18
C GLN A 104 5.05 20.87 6.30
N GLY A 105 4.05 21.34 7.06
CA GLY A 105 3.33 20.54 8.05
C GLY A 105 2.41 19.47 7.47
N LYS A 106 1.93 18.55 8.31
CA LYS A 106 1.12 17.37 7.93
C LYS A 106 -0.08 17.70 7.02
N SER A 107 -0.75 18.83 7.20
CA SER A 107 -1.90 19.21 6.36
C SER A 107 -1.51 19.61 4.94
N SER A 108 -0.31 20.19 4.77
CA SER A 108 0.13 20.83 3.52
C SER A 108 1.15 20.00 2.75
N ALA A 109 1.97 19.21 3.45
CA ALA A 109 2.97 18.33 2.87
C ALA A 109 2.36 17.36 1.83
N PRO A 110 3.13 16.97 0.80
CA PRO A 110 2.67 16.01 -0.20
C PRO A 110 2.42 14.63 0.43
N VAL A 111 1.41 13.93 -0.07
CA VAL A 111 1.15 12.52 0.24
C VAL A 111 1.24 11.77 -1.09
N PHE A 112 2.13 10.78 -1.18
CA PHE A 112 2.36 10.06 -2.42
C PHE A 112 1.70 8.69 -2.43
N HIS A 113 1.09 8.32 -3.56
CA HIS A 113 0.63 6.96 -3.84
C HIS A 113 1.87 6.12 -4.11
N ILE A 114 2.03 5.07 -3.34
CA ILE A 114 3.11 4.11 -3.53
C ILE A 114 2.51 2.89 -4.21
N GLN A 115 2.95 2.63 -5.44
CA GLN A 115 2.58 1.45 -6.22
C GLN A 115 3.83 0.82 -6.83
N ALA A 116 4.03 -0.48 -6.63
CA ALA A 116 5.20 -1.19 -7.15
C ALA A 116 4.99 -2.71 -7.17
N GLY A 117 5.95 -3.43 -7.76
CA GLY A 117 5.95 -4.90 -7.82
C GLY A 117 5.05 -5.47 -8.92
N LYS A 118 4.68 -6.75 -8.79
CA LYS A 118 3.82 -7.46 -9.76
C LYS A 118 2.42 -6.83 -9.81
N ASP A 119 1.81 -6.77 -10.99
CA ASP A 119 0.37 -6.52 -11.12
C ASP A 119 -0.40 -7.84 -11.09
N PHE A 120 -1.30 -7.97 -10.14
CA PHE A 120 -2.16 -9.14 -9.91
C PHE A 120 -3.55 -8.98 -10.55
N SER A 121 -3.83 -7.89 -11.26
CA SER A 121 -5.15 -7.59 -11.83
C SER A 121 -5.65 -8.63 -12.83
N LYS A 122 -4.75 -9.43 -13.41
CA LYS A 122 -5.09 -10.53 -14.33
C LYS A 122 -5.64 -11.76 -13.62
N ASP A 123 -5.09 -12.06 -12.44
CA ASP A 123 -5.34 -13.31 -11.72
C ASP A 123 -6.36 -13.10 -10.59
N PHE A 124 -6.51 -11.87 -10.09
CA PHE A 124 -7.33 -11.56 -8.91
C PHE A 124 -8.22 -10.33 -9.11
N ASN A 125 -9.36 -10.35 -8.44
CA ASN A 125 -10.25 -9.21 -8.30
C ASN A 125 -9.72 -8.23 -7.23
N ALA A 126 -10.24 -6.99 -7.23
CA ALA A 126 -9.82 -5.96 -6.27
C ALA A 126 -10.16 -6.27 -4.80
N ASP A 127 -11.06 -7.22 -4.54
CA ASP A 127 -11.37 -7.73 -3.20
C ASP A 127 -10.45 -8.88 -2.76
N GLY A 128 -9.56 -9.33 -3.66
CA GLY A 128 -8.60 -10.40 -3.44
C GLY A 128 -9.10 -11.79 -3.81
N SER A 129 -10.35 -11.96 -4.25
CA SER A 129 -10.82 -13.25 -4.79
C SER A 129 -10.09 -13.59 -6.09
N GLU A 130 -9.81 -14.87 -6.30
CA GLU A 130 -9.28 -15.34 -7.58
C GLU A 130 -10.28 -15.06 -8.69
N LYS A 131 -9.79 -14.58 -9.84
CA LYS A 131 -10.57 -14.59 -11.06
C LYS A 131 -10.62 -16.04 -11.50
N GLY A 132 -11.68 -16.74 -11.09
CA GLY A 132 -11.93 -18.09 -11.55
C GLY A 132 -11.80 -18.14 -13.08
N ALA A 133 -11.32 -19.27 -13.60
CA ALA A 133 -11.43 -19.60 -15.02
C ALA A 133 -12.93 -19.73 -15.35
N VAL A 134 -13.66 -18.62 -15.39
CA VAL A 134 -14.99 -18.56 -15.98
C VAL A 134 -14.70 -18.76 -17.45
N THR A 135 -14.74 -20.04 -17.84
CA THR A 135 -14.96 -20.46 -19.21
C THR A 135 -16.07 -19.56 -19.71
N ALA A 136 -15.74 -18.70 -20.66
CA ALA A 136 -16.70 -17.85 -21.36
C ALA A 136 -17.67 -18.76 -22.12
N ALA A 137 -18.58 -19.38 -21.38
CA ALA A 137 -19.74 -20.10 -21.86
C ALA A 137 -20.95 -19.17 -21.70
N ASN A 138 -20.80 -17.93 -22.17
CA ASN A 138 -21.91 -17.15 -22.64
C ASN A 138 -21.78 -17.08 -24.16
N THR A 139 -22.58 -17.91 -24.80
CA THR A 139 -23.07 -17.76 -26.16
C THR A 139 -23.39 -16.28 -26.42
N ASP A 140 -23.02 -15.80 -27.61
CA ASP A 140 -23.19 -14.43 -28.12
C ASP A 140 -22.07 -13.39 -27.82
N GLY A 141 -20.99 -13.50 -28.60
CA GLY A 141 -20.58 -12.41 -29.51
C GLY A 141 -19.95 -11.14 -28.94
N PHE A 142 -19.87 -10.92 -27.63
CA PHE A 142 -19.25 -9.71 -27.07
C PHE A 142 -18.18 -10.06 -26.03
N LYS A 143 -16.91 -9.96 -26.42
CA LYS A 143 -15.80 -9.82 -25.46
C LYS A 143 -15.79 -8.38 -25.00
N GLU A 144 -16.48 -8.10 -23.90
CA GLU A 144 -16.30 -6.84 -23.19
C GLU A 144 -14.90 -6.89 -22.56
N GLU A 145 -13.91 -6.29 -23.24
CA GLU A 145 -12.59 -6.06 -22.66
C GLU A 145 -12.73 -4.99 -21.58
N THR A 146 -13.16 -5.41 -20.39
CA THR A 146 -13.06 -4.56 -19.20
C THR A 146 -11.58 -4.37 -18.93
N ILE A 147 -11.05 -3.16 -19.18
CA ILE A 147 -9.69 -2.82 -18.77
C ILE A 147 -9.65 -2.90 -17.25
N ASP A 148 -9.07 -3.97 -16.74
CA ASP A 148 -8.93 -4.20 -15.32
C ASP A 148 -8.11 -3.07 -14.69
N LYS A 149 -8.58 -2.57 -13.55
CA LYS A 149 -7.79 -1.62 -12.76
C LYS A 149 -6.55 -2.33 -12.24
N PRO A 150 -5.35 -1.74 -12.37
CA PRO A 150 -4.12 -2.35 -11.85
C PRO A 150 -4.23 -2.69 -10.37
N LEU A 151 -3.74 -3.87 -9.99
CA LEU A 151 -3.73 -4.40 -8.63
C LEU A 151 -2.29 -4.75 -8.27
N TYR A 152 -1.53 -3.72 -7.90
CA TYR A 152 -0.10 -3.88 -7.61
C TYR A 152 0.16 -4.65 -6.30
N GLU A 153 1.25 -5.40 -6.32
CA GLU A 153 1.82 -6.13 -5.19
C GLU A 153 2.08 -5.21 -3.99
N LEU A 154 2.56 -3.99 -4.23
CA LEU A 154 2.66 -2.96 -3.20
C LEU A 154 1.68 -1.85 -3.55
N ASP A 155 0.80 -1.49 -2.62
CA ASP A 155 -0.11 -0.36 -2.75
C ASP A 155 -0.26 0.39 -1.42
N GLY A 156 -0.29 1.72 -1.45
CA GLY A 156 -0.58 2.51 -0.25
C GLY A 156 -0.09 3.94 -0.33
N LYS A 157 0.25 4.53 0.81
CA LYS A 157 0.66 5.93 0.90
C LYS A 157 1.87 6.17 1.77
N LEU A 158 2.63 7.21 1.41
CA LEU A 158 3.76 7.71 2.16
C LEU A 158 3.66 9.23 2.28
N GLN A 159 3.85 9.74 3.50
CA GLN A 159 3.87 11.16 3.80
C GLN A 159 5.10 11.50 4.63
N ILE A 160 5.89 12.47 4.16
CA ILE A 160 6.98 13.07 4.91
C ILE A 160 6.61 14.52 5.21
N TYR A 161 6.67 14.94 6.48
CA TYR A 161 6.26 16.28 6.88
C TYR A 161 7.06 16.78 8.09
N VAL A 162 7.09 18.10 8.28
CA VAL A 162 7.78 18.77 9.38
C VAL A 162 6.79 19.48 10.29
N GLN A 163 6.88 19.21 11.59
CA GLN A 163 6.23 19.99 12.64
C GLN A 163 7.34 20.52 13.57
N HIS A 164 7.30 20.15 14.86
CA HIS A 164 8.47 20.33 15.73
C HIS A 164 9.61 19.37 15.35
N TYR A 165 9.28 18.24 14.71
CA TYR A 165 10.21 17.25 14.20
C TYR A 165 9.84 16.84 12.77
N LEU A 166 10.77 16.18 12.10
CA LEU A 166 10.52 15.49 10.84
C LEU A 166 9.83 14.15 11.13
N TYR A 167 8.77 13.84 10.39
CA TYR A 167 8.04 12.58 10.50
C TYR A 167 7.97 11.89 9.14
N ALA A 168 8.09 10.55 9.15
CA ALA A 168 7.63 9.68 8.09
C ALA A 168 6.39 8.93 8.58
N GLU A 169 5.30 8.99 7.82
CA GLU A 169 4.06 8.26 8.07
C GLU A 169 3.72 7.47 6.82
N THR A 170 3.48 6.17 6.98
CA THR A 170 3.23 5.27 5.86
C THR A 170 2.22 4.21 6.23
N THR A 171 1.33 3.93 5.28
CA THR A 171 0.38 2.83 5.33
C THR A 171 0.50 2.11 4.00
N LEU A 172 1.09 0.92 3.99
CA LEU A 172 1.35 0.11 2.80
C LEU A 172 0.74 -1.27 2.96
N ASP A 173 0.13 -1.77 1.91
CA ASP A 173 -0.24 -3.17 1.75
C ASP A 173 0.76 -3.85 0.82
N LEU A 174 1.42 -4.91 1.30
CA LEU A 174 2.07 -5.90 0.46
C LEU A 174 1.07 -7.03 0.20
N LYS A 175 0.78 -7.32 -1.06
CA LYS A 175 -0.16 -8.36 -1.49
C LYS A 175 0.61 -9.60 -1.91
N ALA A 176 0.20 -10.76 -1.41
CA ALA A 176 0.74 -12.04 -1.85
C ALA A 176 -0.38 -13.09 -1.90
N PRO A 177 -0.34 -14.03 -2.86
CA PRO A 177 -1.22 -15.19 -2.86
C PRO A 177 -1.08 -15.97 -1.55
N SER A 178 -2.20 -16.41 -0.99
CA SER A 178 -2.31 -17.17 0.26
C SER A 178 -3.49 -18.13 0.15
N VAL A 179 -3.46 -19.22 0.91
CA VAL A 179 -4.61 -20.12 1.04
C VAL A 179 -5.42 -19.81 2.30
N ARG A 180 -6.74 -19.99 2.25
CA ARG A 180 -7.63 -19.98 3.43
C ARG A 180 -8.59 -21.15 3.39
N GLU A 181 -8.91 -21.69 4.55
CA GLU A 181 -10.01 -22.64 4.72
C GLU A 181 -11.33 -21.88 4.80
N VAL A 182 -12.26 -22.18 3.89
CA VAL A 182 -13.63 -21.68 3.92
C VAL A 182 -14.54 -22.85 4.29
N THR A 183 -15.21 -22.72 5.43
CA THR A 183 -16.25 -23.66 5.85
C THR A 183 -17.55 -23.31 5.13
N LEU A 184 -17.97 -24.14 4.17
CA LEU A 184 -19.28 -23.96 3.53
C LEU A 184 -20.36 -24.37 4.53
N GLN A 185 -21.24 -23.44 4.89
CA GLN A 185 -22.45 -23.78 5.64
C GLN A 185 -23.45 -24.43 4.70
N GLU A 186 -23.93 -25.60 5.08
CA GLU A 186 -24.85 -26.34 4.27
C GLU A 186 -26.18 -25.58 4.06
N GLN A 187 -26.41 -25.17 2.81
CA GLN A 187 -27.72 -25.00 2.18
C GLN A 187 -28.79 -25.90 2.81
N GLN A 188 -29.79 -25.25 3.43
CA GLN A 188 -30.93 -25.89 4.08
C GLN A 188 -31.62 -26.82 3.08
N ILE A 189 -31.74 -28.10 3.45
CA ILE A 189 -32.60 -29.04 2.73
C ILE A 189 -34.03 -28.53 2.88
N GLU A 190 -34.64 -28.02 1.81
CA GLU A 190 -36.09 -27.82 1.77
C GLU A 190 -36.75 -29.20 1.84
N LEU A 191 -37.41 -29.47 2.96
CA LEU A 191 -38.13 -30.72 3.19
C LEU A 191 -39.44 -30.68 2.40
N ASP A 192 -39.47 -31.27 1.21
CA ASP A 192 -40.67 -31.30 0.39
C ASP A 192 -41.70 -32.30 0.93
N SER A 193 -42.71 -31.74 1.63
CA SER A 193 -44.12 -32.14 1.70
C SER A 193 -44.56 -33.48 2.37
N PRO A 194 -45.85 -33.57 2.81
CA PRO A 194 -46.25 -34.32 4.00
C PRO A 194 -46.72 -35.75 3.71
N VAL A 195 -46.44 -36.68 4.62
CA VAL A 195 -47.07 -38.01 4.62
C VAL A 195 -48.20 -38.03 5.65
N SER A 196 -49.43 -37.95 5.16
CA SER A 196 -50.65 -38.34 5.86
C SER A 196 -50.86 -39.85 5.71
N GLY A 197 -50.75 -40.59 6.81
CA GLY A 197 -51.03 -42.03 6.81
C GLY A 197 -50.78 -42.64 8.19
N ALA A 198 -51.82 -43.27 8.73
CA ALA A 198 -51.91 -43.78 10.09
C ALA A 198 -51.02 -45.00 10.39
N GLU A 199 -50.92 -45.26 11.71
CA GLU A 199 -50.40 -46.44 12.39
C GLU A 199 -48.87 -46.50 12.60
N SER A 200 -48.53 -46.70 13.87
CA SER A 200 -47.19 -46.77 14.47
C SER A 200 -46.13 -47.39 13.58
N ASN A 201 -44.96 -46.72 13.50
CA ASN A 201 -43.65 -47.27 13.86
C ASN A 201 -42.60 -46.16 13.83
N VAL A 202 -41.79 -46.12 14.90
CA VAL A 202 -40.70 -45.17 15.22
C VAL A 202 -40.10 -44.47 14.00
N GLN A 203 -40.37 -43.16 13.88
CA GLN A 203 -39.66 -42.29 12.95
C GLN A 203 -38.25 -42.06 13.50
N VAL A 204 -37.29 -42.89 13.08
CA VAL A 204 -35.86 -42.61 13.29
C VAL A 204 -35.53 -41.44 12.37
N GLY A 205 -35.43 -40.24 12.96
CA GLY A 205 -35.03 -39.05 12.23
C GLY A 205 -33.72 -39.31 11.49
N ASN A 206 -33.73 -39.04 10.18
CA ASN A 206 -32.55 -39.04 9.32
C ASN A 206 -31.56 -37.96 9.78
N LEU A 207 -30.83 -38.22 10.88
CA LEU A 207 -29.65 -37.46 11.27
C LEU A 207 -28.54 -37.82 10.28
N THR A 208 -28.57 -37.19 9.12
CA THR A 208 -27.41 -37.14 8.24
C THR A 208 -26.40 -36.23 8.94
N GLU A 209 -25.25 -36.79 9.31
CA GLU A 209 -24.15 -36.03 9.91
C GLU A 209 -23.62 -35.05 8.87
N ILE A 210 -24.06 -33.81 8.99
CA ILE A 210 -23.64 -32.70 8.14
C ILE A 210 -22.21 -32.29 8.54
N SER A 211 -21.23 -33.02 8.02
CA SER A 211 -19.83 -32.65 8.18
C SER A 211 -19.55 -31.45 7.27
N PRO A 212 -19.23 -30.28 7.82
CA PRO A 212 -18.98 -29.10 7.00
C PRO A 212 -17.84 -29.40 6.00
N THR A 213 -18.11 -29.19 4.72
CA THR A 213 -17.08 -29.30 3.70
C THR A 213 -16.16 -28.10 3.82
N VAL A 214 -14.90 -28.36 4.14
CA VAL A 214 -13.83 -27.35 4.18
C VAL A 214 -13.22 -27.28 2.78
N GLU A 215 -13.48 -26.20 2.07
CA GLU A 215 -12.79 -25.92 0.81
C GLU A 215 -11.60 -24.99 1.07
N VAL A 216 -10.46 -25.32 0.46
CA VAL A 216 -9.27 -24.47 0.49
C VAL A 216 -9.35 -23.52 -0.71
N GLU A 217 -9.49 -22.22 -0.44
CA GLU A 217 -9.57 -21.17 -1.46
C GLU A 217 -8.24 -20.40 -1.52
N GLU A 218 -7.69 -20.23 -2.72
CA GLU A 218 -6.60 -19.30 -2.98
C GLU A 218 -7.13 -17.86 -3.07
N PHE A 219 -6.49 -16.94 -2.36
CA PHE A 219 -6.85 -15.53 -2.40
C PHE A 219 -5.62 -14.63 -2.27
N LEU A 220 -5.75 -13.41 -2.76
CA LEU A 220 -4.71 -12.40 -2.64
C LEU A 220 -4.80 -11.72 -1.27
N LYS A 221 -3.95 -12.15 -0.33
CA LYS A 221 -3.89 -11.60 1.03
C LYS A 221 -3.08 -10.30 1.05
N SER A 222 -3.53 -9.33 1.85
CA SER A 222 -2.83 -8.06 2.06
C SER A 222 -2.19 -7.99 3.45
N TYR A 223 -0.90 -7.72 3.49
CA TYR A 223 -0.10 -7.55 4.70
C TYR A 223 0.23 -6.07 4.91
N ARG A 224 -0.38 -5.49 5.94
CA ARG A 224 -0.38 -4.05 6.23
C ARG A 224 0.83 -3.65 7.08
N MET A 225 1.66 -2.75 6.54
CA MET A 225 2.60 -1.96 7.34
C MET A 225 1.99 -0.58 7.58
N ASP A 226 1.59 -0.29 8.81
CA ASP A 226 1.13 1.03 9.24
C ASP A 226 2.08 1.59 10.31
N GLN A 227 2.88 2.59 9.93
CA GLN A 227 3.94 3.11 10.79
C GLN A 227 4.07 4.62 10.72
N LYS A 228 4.35 5.22 11.88
CA LYS A 228 4.70 6.62 12.04
C LYS A 228 6.01 6.74 12.81
N ARG A 229 7.01 7.36 12.21
CA ARG A 229 8.36 7.48 12.77
C ARG A 229 8.81 8.94 12.81
N ARG A 230 9.24 9.40 13.98
CA ARG A 230 10.03 10.64 14.11
C ARG A 230 11.44 10.40 13.58
N MET A 231 11.90 11.22 12.65
CA MET A 231 13.21 11.08 11.99
C MET A 231 14.15 12.25 12.33
N ARG A 232 15.45 12.00 12.11
CA ARG A 232 16.52 12.99 12.13
C ARG A 232 17.10 13.12 10.74
N SER A 233 17.38 14.34 10.28
CA SER A 233 17.79 14.61 8.91
C SER A 233 19.27 14.25 8.60
N THR A 234 19.97 13.66 9.56
CA THR A 234 21.37 13.25 9.45
C THR A 234 21.53 11.74 9.48
N GLU A 235 20.42 11.00 9.61
CA GLU A 235 20.40 9.57 9.84
C GLU A 235 19.60 8.87 8.74
N THR A 236 19.97 7.62 8.48
CA THR A 236 19.15 6.71 7.69
C THR A 236 18.25 5.95 8.66
N HIS A 237 16.96 5.91 8.38
CA HIS A 237 15.96 5.22 9.20
C HIS A 237 15.52 3.94 8.49
N TYR A 238 15.24 2.92 9.29
CA TYR A 238 14.66 1.67 8.85
C TYR A 238 13.29 1.50 9.52
N LEU A 239 12.25 1.26 8.72
CA LEU A 239 10.91 0.92 9.17
C LEU A 239 10.69 -0.56 8.82
N ASP A 240 10.40 -1.36 9.84
CA ASP A 240 10.43 -2.81 9.75
C ASP A 240 9.05 -3.44 9.75
N HIS A 241 8.88 -4.47 8.93
CA HIS A 241 7.75 -5.38 8.95
C HIS A 241 8.27 -6.81 8.63
N PRO A 242 7.64 -7.89 9.13
CA PRO A 242 8.13 -9.24 8.89
C PRO A 242 8.26 -9.63 7.41
N LEU A 243 7.42 -9.04 6.55
CA LEU A 243 7.37 -9.34 5.10
C LEU A 243 7.89 -8.22 4.19
N LEU A 244 8.00 -6.98 4.69
CA LEU A 244 8.50 -5.83 3.92
C LEU A 244 9.36 -4.92 4.77
N GLY A 245 10.15 -4.07 4.13
CA GLY A 245 10.95 -3.07 4.83
C GLY A 245 11.04 -1.79 4.01
N MET A 246 11.22 -0.68 4.73
CA MET A 246 11.50 0.61 4.13
C MET A 246 12.77 1.22 4.71
N VAL A 247 13.74 1.51 3.84
CA VAL A 247 14.89 2.35 4.18
C VAL A 247 14.60 3.76 3.69
N ILE A 248 14.72 4.74 4.57
CA ILE A 248 14.47 6.14 4.24
C ILE A 248 15.59 7.04 4.78
N GLN A 249 16.01 7.99 3.96
CA GLN A 249 16.90 9.06 4.36
C GLN A 249 16.28 10.40 3.98
N VAL A 250 16.42 11.38 4.88
CA VAL A 250 16.00 12.76 4.60
C VAL A 250 17.17 13.68 4.88
N ARG A 251 17.66 14.39 3.87
CA ARG A 251 18.82 15.27 3.96
C ARG A 251 18.38 16.71 3.81
N ARG A 252 18.98 17.62 4.57
CA ARG A 252 18.77 19.06 4.33
C ARG A 252 19.53 19.47 3.07
N VAL A 253 18.88 20.28 2.25
CA VAL A 253 19.54 20.92 1.10
C VAL A 253 20.33 22.11 1.64
N ALA A 254 21.62 22.20 1.30
CA ALA A 254 22.42 23.38 1.64
C ALA A 254 21.89 24.58 0.86
N GLN A 255 21.71 25.71 1.55
CA GLN A 255 21.38 27.00 0.94
C GLN A 255 22.63 27.63 0.33
#